data_AF-A0A1K1QSY2-F1
#
_entry.id   AF-A0A1K1QSY2-F1
#
_cell.length_a   1.000
_cell.length_b   1.000
_cell.length_c   1.000
_cell.angle_alpha   90.00
_cell.angle_beta   90.00
_cell.angle_gamma   90.00
#
_symmetry.space_group_name_H-M   'P 1'
#
loop_
_entity.id
_entity.type
_entity.pdbx_description
1 polymer ?
#
loop_
_entity_poly.entity_id
_entity_poly.type
_entity_poly.pdbx_seq_one_letter_code
_entity_poly.pdbx_strand_id
1 'polypeptide(L)'
;MLGGRKEIVRANAHFRWLVMAAFAFSGAAFAAPQDSASSNYDAQDARLNAAYRKLSQSLDDAGRKSLRDEERQWIAGRDRACGVASGSVAKNDCTTDKTRARADELEKRLASSPSKTSGASKGAIAGDWGYRTDCNLGHYAELGVANAGAAPEGTWSDGTRNSGEQGQFKGEWRDGKLYLRFCAETEERGGYPVCPAFGDVDAYVVPEGKRLAWYRVDGPASENHFKHYVTLDRVPKGGKAPLDTQCKDD
;
A
#
# COMPACT_ATOMS: atom_id res chain seq x y z
N MET A 1 19.03 45.54 37.98
CA MET A 1 19.72 46.83 37.88
C MET A 1 20.87 46.70 36.89
N LEU A 2 20.90 47.60 35.91
CA LEU A 2 22.05 48.12 35.12
C LEU A 2 22.87 47.07 34.35
N GLY A 3 22.81 46.99 33.01
CA GLY A 3 23.11 48.05 32.05
C GLY A 3 24.55 47.85 31.54
N GLY A 4 24.94 47.94 30.27
CA GLY A 4 24.28 48.31 29.03
C GLY A 4 25.27 48.08 27.88
N ARG A 5 24.74 48.05 26.65
CA ARG A 5 25.51 48.08 25.40
C ARG A 5 26.31 49.38 25.27
N LYS A 6 27.47 49.34 24.60
CA LYS A 6 27.92 50.41 23.69
C LYS A 6 28.94 49.88 22.67
N GLU A 7 28.66 50.19 21.41
CA GLU A 7 29.50 49.94 20.23
C GLU A 7 30.70 50.89 20.17
N ILE A 8 31.76 50.49 19.46
CA ILE A 8 32.70 51.40 18.81
C ILE A 8 32.96 50.93 17.37
N VAL A 9 33.04 51.94 16.51
CA VAL A 9 32.96 51.98 15.05
C VAL A 9 34.35 51.94 14.39
N ARG A 10 34.41 51.29 13.21
CA ARG A 10 35.29 51.44 12.01
C ARG A 10 36.75 51.90 12.13
N ALA A 11 37.61 51.24 11.36
CA ALA A 11 38.50 51.95 10.42
C ALA A 11 38.86 51.08 9.19
N ASN A 12 38.69 51.71 8.03
CA ASN A 12 39.12 51.28 6.69
C ASN A 12 40.65 51.27 6.59
N ALA A 13 41.22 50.33 5.84
CA ALA A 13 42.51 50.54 5.19
C ALA A 13 42.52 49.87 3.81
N HIS A 14 42.67 50.71 2.80
CA HIS A 14 42.76 50.38 1.39
C HIS A 14 44.12 49.73 1.09
N PHE A 15 44.13 48.66 0.30
CA PHE A 15 45.31 48.31 -0.48
C PHE A 15 44.90 47.99 -1.91
N ARG A 16 45.02 49.01 -2.76
CA ARG A 16 45.04 48.88 -4.22
C ARG A 16 46.41 48.37 -4.62
N TRP A 17 46.49 47.22 -5.25
CA TRP A 17 47.60 46.87 -6.13
C TRP A 17 47.06 46.45 -7.49
N LEU A 18 47.29 47.32 -8.48
CA LEU A 18 47.20 47.04 -9.90
C LEU A 18 48.55 46.44 -10.31
N VAL A 19 48.56 45.21 -10.83
CA VAL A 19 49.65 44.71 -11.68
C VAL A 19 49.03 44.09 -12.92
N MET A 20 49.49 44.57 -14.08
CA MET A 20 49.07 44.14 -15.39
C MET A 20 49.54 42.72 -15.74
N ALA A 21 48.62 42.02 -16.39
CA ALA A 21 48.73 40.96 -17.41
C ALA A 21 50.07 40.29 -17.70
N ALA A 22 50.05 38.96 -17.66
CA ALA A 22 50.72 38.12 -18.65
C ALA A 22 49.75 37.02 -19.11
N PHE A 23 49.38 37.07 -20.39
CA PHE A 23 48.67 36.00 -21.08
C PHE A 23 49.62 34.82 -21.26
N ALA A 24 49.36 33.71 -20.56
CA ALA A 24 49.93 32.41 -20.88
C ALA A 24 48.76 31.48 -21.25
N PHE A 25 48.62 31.23 -22.54
CA PHE A 25 47.79 30.16 -23.07
C PHE A 25 48.39 28.83 -22.58
N SER A 26 47.72 28.17 -21.65
CA SER A 26 48.00 26.78 -21.30
C SER A 26 46.66 26.06 -21.30
N GLY A 27 46.53 25.13 -22.24
CA GLY A 27 45.27 24.53 -22.67
C GLY A 27 44.46 24.00 -21.49
N ALA A 28 43.33 24.66 -21.23
CA ALA A 28 42.22 23.95 -20.64
C ALA A 28 41.78 22.93 -21.71
N ALA A 29 42.10 21.66 -21.47
CA ALA A 29 41.31 20.60 -22.06
C ALA A 29 39.86 20.88 -21.61
N PHE A 30 39.04 21.41 -22.51
CA PHE A 30 37.61 21.39 -22.32
C PHE A 30 37.26 19.90 -22.22
N ALA A 31 37.02 19.43 -21.00
CA ALA A 31 36.36 18.16 -20.80
C ALA A 31 35.08 18.23 -21.66
N ALA A 32 35.01 17.37 -22.67
CA ALA A 32 33.81 17.24 -23.48
C ALA A 32 32.62 16.99 -22.52
N PRO A 33 31.42 17.54 -22.77
CA PRO A 33 30.27 17.29 -21.93
C PRO A 33 29.90 15.79 -22.04
N GLN A 34 30.44 14.95 -21.16
CA GLN A 34 30.01 13.56 -20.99
C GLN A 34 28.80 13.43 -20.04
N ASP A 35 28.24 14.56 -19.60
CA ASP A 35 27.67 14.63 -18.25
C ASP A 35 26.21 15.12 -18.18
N SER A 36 25.41 14.97 -19.24
CA SER A 36 23.95 15.22 -19.14
C SER A 36 23.13 13.95 -19.27
N ALA A 37 23.37 13.11 -20.27
CA ALA A 37 22.64 11.85 -20.44
C ALA A 37 23.01 10.81 -19.36
N SER A 38 24.30 10.71 -19.02
CA SER A 38 24.81 9.82 -17.98
C SER A 38 24.37 10.25 -16.58
N SER A 39 24.47 11.56 -16.28
CA SER A 39 24.03 12.15 -15.01
C SER A 39 22.52 12.04 -14.84
N ASN A 40 21.75 12.19 -15.93
CA ASN A 40 20.31 12.01 -15.92
C ASN A 40 19.95 10.56 -15.61
N TYR A 41 20.59 9.59 -16.24
CA TYR A 41 20.39 8.17 -15.92
C TYR A 41 20.66 7.89 -14.45
N ASP A 42 21.82 8.30 -13.93
CA ASP A 42 22.21 8.03 -12.55
C ASP A 42 21.24 8.65 -11.54
N ALA A 43 20.71 9.84 -11.82
CA ALA A 43 19.67 10.46 -11.00
C ALA A 43 18.35 9.69 -11.03
N GLN A 44 17.92 9.19 -12.19
CA GLN A 44 16.70 8.37 -12.30
C GLN A 44 16.88 7.01 -11.60
N ASP A 45 18.03 6.37 -11.75
CA ASP A 45 18.33 5.09 -11.11
C ASP A 45 18.42 5.24 -9.58
N ALA A 46 19.03 6.33 -9.08
CA ALA A 46 19.01 6.65 -7.66
C ALA A 46 17.58 6.84 -7.14
N ARG A 47 16.71 7.52 -7.91
CA ARG A 47 15.29 7.70 -7.56
C ARG A 47 14.55 6.37 -7.51
N LEU A 48 14.70 5.54 -8.54
CA LEU A 48 14.14 4.19 -8.60
C LEU A 48 14.57 3.37 -7.39
N ASN A 49 15.87 3.28 -7.12
CA ASN A 49 16.42 2.50 -6.02
C ASN A 49 15.94 3.01 -4.65
N ALA A 50 15.80 4.32 -4.48
CA ALA A 50 15.24 4.89 -3.26
C ALA A 50 13.76 4.52 -3.09
N ALA A 51 12.95 4.62 -4.15
CA ALA A 51 11.54 4.24 -4.14
C ALA A 51 11.38 2.73 -3.88
N TYR A 52 12.12 1.88 -4.60
CA TYR A 52 12.15 0.44 -4.40
C TYR A 52 12.46 0.06 -2.95
N ARG A 53 13.52 0.63 -2.36
CA ARG A 53 13.88 0.36 -0.95
C ARG A 53 12.76 0.76 0.01
N LYS A 54 12.18 1.95 -0.17
CA LYS A 54 11.08 2.43 0.68
C LYS A 54 9.84 1.53 0.54
N LEU A 55 9.49 1.13 -0.68
CA LEU A 55 8.33 0.29 -0.95
C LEU A 55 8.54 -1.11 -0.40
N SER A 56 9.74 -1.69 -0.61
CA SER A 56 10.09 -2.98 -0.04
C SER A 56 9.99 -2.96 1.50
N GLN A 57 10.38 -1.87 2.15
CA GLN A 57 10.26 -1.73 3.61
C GLN A 57 8.82 -1.56 4.11
N SER A 58 7.86 -1.17 3.27
CA SER A 58 6.45 -1.07 3.66
C SER A 58 5.65 -2.35 3.41
N LEU A 59 6.23 -3.32 2.70
CA LEU A 59 5.60 -4.59 2.34
C LEU A 59 5.99 -5.72 3.30
N ASP A 60 5.14 -6.75 3.38
CA ASP A 60 5.43 -8.00 4.08
C ASP A 60 6.31 -8.95 3.23
N ASP A 61 6.58 -10.16 3.71
CA ASP A 61 7.52 -11.08 3.06
C ASP A 61 7.07 -11.50 1.64
N ALA A 62 5.76 -11.73 1.48
CA ALA A 62 5.16 -12.07 0.20
C ALA A 62 5.19 -10.88 -0.76
N GLY A 63 4.79 -9.69 -0.29
CA GLY A 63 4.84 -8.45 -1.08
C GLY A 63 6.27 -8.05 -1.46
N ARG A 64 7.24 -8.23 -0.56
CA ARG A 64 8.66 -8.03 -0.85
C ARG A 64 9.17 -9.02 -1.89
N LYS A 65 8.68 -10.26 -1.89
CA LYS A 65 9.00 -11.25 -2.92
C LYS A 65 8.40 -10.86 -4.27
N SER A 66 7.12 -10.50 -4.32
CA SER A 66 6.46 -10.02 -5.55
C SER A 66 7.19 -8.83 -6.14
N LEU A 67 7.48 -7.81 -5.33
CA LEU A 67 8.19 -6.60 -5.77
C LEU A 67 9.58 -6.93 -6.36
N ARG A 68 10.32 -7.88 -5.78
CA ARG A 68 11.60 -8.35 -6.33
C ARG A 68 11.43 -9.03 -7.69
N ASP A 69 10.42 -9.87 -7.82
CA ASP A 69 10.17 -10.62 -9.05
C ASP A 69 9.68 -9.67 -10.17
N GLU A 70 8.84 -8.69 -9.84
CA GLU A 70 8.44 -7.58 -10.73
C GLU A 70 9.64 -6.76 -11.20
N GLU A 71 10.54 -6.37 -10.31
CA GLU A 71 11.72 -5.55 -10.66
C GLU A 71 12.67 -6.31 -11.61
N ARG A 72 12.86 -7.62 -11.38
CA ARG A 72 13.65 -8.48 -12.27
C ARG A 72 13.03 -8.58 -13.67
N GLN A 73 11.72 -8.75 -13.74
CA GLN A 73 11.00 -8.78 -15.01
C GLN A 73 11.07 -7.43 -15.73
N TRP A 74 10.97 -6.33 -14.98
CA TRP A 74 11.11 -4.99 -15.52
C TRP A 74 12.51 -4.76 -16.10
N ILE A 75 13.59 -5.14 -15.39
CA ILE A 75 14.97 -5.03 -15.90
C ILE A 75 15.11 -5.80 -17.22
N ALA A 76 14.66 -7.05 -17.27
CA ALA A 76 14.72 -7.86 -18.48
C ALA A 76 13.91 -7.25 -19.64
N GLY A 77 12.74 -6.67 -19.34
CA GLY A 77 11.89 -5.98 -20.32
C GLY A 77 12.52 -4.69 -20.84
N ARG A 78 13.10 -3.87 -19.95
CA ARG A 78 13.86 -2.66 -20.29
C ARG A 78 15.02 -3.02 -21.22
N ASP A 79 15.80 -4.02 -20.84
CA ASP A 79 17.01 -4.38 -21.58
C ASP A 79 16.68 -4.82 -23.00
N ARG A 80 15.66 -5.69 -23.15
CA ARG A 80 15.14 -6.10 -24.45
C ARG A 80 14.62 -4.91 -25.26
N ALA A 81 13.83 -4.02 -24.66
CA ALA A 81 13.23 -2.88 -25.34
C ALA A 81 14.27 -1.85 -25.80
N CYS A 82 15.36 -1.69 -25.05
CA CYS A 82 16.42 -0.75 -25.37
C CYS A 82 17.57 -1.37 -26.16
N GLY A 83 17.47 -2.65 -26.55
CA GLY A 83 18.48 -3.36 -27.34
C GLY A 83 19.82 -3.50 -26.62
N VAL A 84 19.81 -3.55 -25.28
CA VAL A 84 21.03 -3.70 -24.46
C VAL A 84 21.15 -5.14 -23.99
N ALA A 85 22.39 -5.59 -23.76
CA ALA A 85 22.63 -6.93 -23.24
C ALA A 85 21.97 -7.09 -21.86
N SER A 86 21.34 -8.25 -21.63
CA SER A 86 20.62 -8.55 -20.39
C SER A 86 21.51 -8.34 -19.16
N GLY A 87 21.04 -7.56 -18.19
CA GLY A 87 21.78 -7.22 -16.98
C GLY A 87 22.87 -6.17 -17.17
N SER A 88 23.02 -5.60 -18.37
CA SER A 88 23.95 -4.50 -18.64
C SER A 88 23.25 -3.15 -18.50
N VAL A 89 23.99 -2.17 -18.01
CA VAL A 89 23.50 -0.78 -17.90
C VAL A 89 24.18 0.06 -18.97
N ALA A 90 23.53 0.21 -20.13
CA ALA A 90 23.89 1.27 -21.07
C ALA A 90 23.23 2.57 -20.58
N LYS A 91 23.97 3.68 -20.51
CA LYS A 91 23.41 4.99 -20.13
C LYS A 91 23.00 5.76 -21.38
N ASN A 92 21.84 5.42 -21.93
CA ASN A 92 21.26 6.07 -23.10
C ASN A 92 19.83 6.59 -22.83
N ASP A 93 19.26 7.32 -23.79
CA ASP A 93 17.93 7.93 -23.63
C ASP A 93 16.84 6.88 -23.35
N CYS A 94 16.85 5.75 -24.07
CA CYS A 94 15.87 4.68 -23.86
C CYS A 94 15.92 4.15 -22.42
N THR A 95 17.10 3.80 -21.93
CA THR A 95 17.28 3.30 -20.56
C THR A 95 16.93 4.35 -19.51
N THR A 96 17.20 5.63 -19.79
CA THR A 96 16.88 6.75 -18.90
C THR A 96 15.37 6.94 -18.79
N ASP A 97 14.64 6.95 -19.91
CA ASP A 97 13.20 7.10 -19.93
C ASP A 97 12.46 5.92 -19.28
N LYS A 98 12.91 4.69 -19.53
CA LYS A 98 12.34 3.50 -18.88
C LYS A 98 12.59 3.50 -17.38
N THR A 99 13.76 3.95 -16.94
CA THR A 99 14.12 4.04 -15.51
C THR A 99 13.32 5.14 -14.82
N ARG A 100 13.15 6.30 -15.47
CA ARG A 100 12.26 7.38 -15.00
C ARG A 100 10.83 6.89 -14.82
N ALA A 101 10.27 6.22 -15.83
CA ALA A 101 8.90 5.72 -15.78
C ALA A 101 8.69 4.68 -14.68
N ARG A 102 9.67 3.80 -14.44
CA ARG A 102 9.62 2.85 -13.32
C ARG A 102 9.71 3.54 -11.97
N ALA A 103 10.58 4.54 -11.83
CA ALA A 103 10.65 5.36 -10.63
C ALA A 103 9.29 6.03 -10.33
N ASP A 104 8.65 6.63 -11.34
CA ASP A 104 7.32 7.26 -11.19
C ASP A 104 6.25 6.27 -10.72
N GLU A 105 6.25 5.04 -11.26
CA GLU A 105 5.29 4.00 -10.86
C GLU A 105 5.53 3.50 -9.43
N LEU A 106 6.79 3.28 -9.03
CA LEU A 106 7.13 2.91 -7.65
C LEU A 106 6.80 4.04 -6.65
N GLU A 107 7.03 5.30 -7.02
CA GLU A 107 6.67 6.47 -6.21
C GLU A 107 5.15 6.64 -6.08
N LYS A 108 4.40 6.40 -7.16
CA LYS A 108 2.93 6.37 -7.11
C LYS A 108 2.42 5.26 -6.19
N ARG A 109 2.99 4.05 -6.29
CA ARG A 109 2.64 2.93 -5.39
C ARG A 109 2.98 3.25 -3.94
N LEU A 110 4.08 3.93 -3.67
CA LEU A 110 4.41 4.44 -2.34
C LEU A 110 3.40 5.46 -1.82
N ALA A 111 2.95 6.39 -2.66
CA ALA A 111 1.93 7.37 -2.29
C ALA A 111 0.56 6.74 -2.05
N SER A 112 0.26 5.64 -2.74
CA SER A 112 -0.97 4.86 -2.59
C SER A 112 -0.87 3.72 -1.57
N SER A 113 0.34 3.43 -1.07
CA SER A 113 0.56 2.46 -0.01
C SER A 113 0.05 3.07 1.30
N PRO A 114 -0.80 2.38 2.08
CA PRO A 114 -1.17 2.89 3.39
C PRO A 114 0.10 3.10 4.21
N SER A 115 0.33 4.36 4.60
CA SER A 115 1.42 4.81 5.47
C SER A 115 1.55 3.91 6.71
N LYS A 116 2.69 3.99 7.41
CA LYS A 116 3.05 3.26 8.66
C LYS A 116 2.07 3.44 9.84
N THR A 117 0.85 3.89 9.60
CA THR A 117 -0.32 3.82 10.47
C THR A 117 -1.03 2.45 10.43
N SER A 118 -0.48 1.45 9.74
CA SER A 118 -1.01 0.07 9.72
C SER A 118 -0.80 -0.71 11.03
N GLY A 119 0.03 -0.20 11.95
CA GLY A 119 0.15 -0.76 13.31
C GLY A 119 -1.12 -0.56 14.15
N ALA A 120 -1.87 0.51 13.90
CA ALA A 120 -3.12 0.79 14.60
C ALA A 120 -4.32 0.02 14.01
N SER A 121 -4.32 -0.28 12.70
CA SER A 121 -5.44 -0.98 12.03
C SER A 121 -5.42 -2.49 12.21
N LYS A 122 -4.24 -3.13 12.32
CA LYS A 122 -4.15 -4.57 12.62
C LYS A 122 -4.67 -4.89 14.01
N GLY A 123 -4.26 -4.14 15.04
CA GLY A 123 -4.70 -4.32 16.42
C GLY A 123 -6.18 -3.97 16.69
N ALA A 124 -6.77 -3.11 15.86
CA ALA A 124 -8.10 -2.57 16.10
C ALA A 124 -9.26 -3.44 15.59
N ILE A 125 -9.01 -4.47 14.77
CA ILE A 125 -10.10 -5.28 14.22
C ILE A 125 -10.58 -6.39 15.16
N ALA A 126 -9.83 -6.74 16.21
CA ALA A 126 -10.26 -7.78 17.14
C ALA A 126 -11.61 -7.44 17.81
N GLY A 127 -12.39 -8.48 18.06
CA GLY A 127 -13.72 -8.42 18.67
C GLY A 127 -14.84 -8.65 17.67
N ASP A 128 -16.05 -8.41 18.15
CA ASP A 128 -17.29 -8.73 17.43
C ASP A 128 -17.77 -7.53 16.63
N TRP A 129 -18.10 -7.78 15.36
CA TRP A 129 -18.64 -6.81 14.42
C TRP A 129 -19.94 -7.33 13.88
N GLY A 130 -20.90 -6.44 13.64
CA GLY A 130 -22.16 -6.85 13.07
C GLY A 130 -22.96 -5.72 12.46
N TYR A 131 -23.83 -6.12 11.54
CA TYR A 131 -24.87 -5.32 10.95
C TYR A 131 -26.19 -6.03 11.17
N ARG A 132 -27.23 -5.25 11.40
CA ARG A 132 -28.58 -5.76 11.60
C ARG A 132 -29.59 -4.77 11.09
N THR A 133 -30.52 -5.22 10.26
CA THR A 133 -31.74 -4.47 9.92
C THR A 133 -32.98 -5.34 10.03
N ASP A 134 -34.09 -4.71 10.35
CA ASP A 134 -35.42 -5.31 10.34
C ASP A 134 -36.23 -4.93 9.09
N CYS A 135 -35.64 -4.19 8.14
CA CYS A 135 -36.27 -3.87 6.87
C CYS A 135 -36.44 -5.13 6.01
N ASN A 136 -37.53 -5.22 5.25
CA ASN A 136 -37.87 -6.39 4.41
C ASN A 136 -37.82 -7.71 5.21
N LEU A 137 -37.15 -8.76 4.70
CA LEU A 137 -36.94 -10.04 5.40
C LEU A 137 -35.87 -9.98 6.51
N GLY A 138 -35.35 -8.79 6.80
CA GLY A 138 -34.22 -8.56 7.69
C GLY A 138 -32.89 -8.99 7.06
N HIS A 139 -31.81 -8.40 7.54
CA HIS A 139 -30.45 -8.84 7.20
C HIS A 139 -29.58 -8.72 8.45
N TYR A 140 -28.90 -9.82 8.78
CA TYR A 140 -28.06 -9.99 9.96
C TYR A 140 -26.73 -10.57 9.49
N ALA A 141 -25.67 -9.77 9.59
CA ALA A 141 -24.33 -10.20 9.21
C ALA A 141 -23.38 -9.91 10.37
N GLU A 142 -22.64 -10.91 10.82
CA GLU A 142 -21.69 -10.78 11.91
C GLU A 142 -20.31 -11.36 11.54
N LEU A 143 -19.28 -10.74 12.09
CA LEU A 143 -17.89 -11.16 11.94
C LEU A 143 -17.20 -11.05 13.30
N GLY A 144 -16.89 -12.19 13.91
CA GLY A 144 -16.19 -12.28 15.19
C GLY A 144 -14.70 -12.51 14.95
N VAL A 145 -13.86 -11.52 15.19
CA VAL A 145 -12.41 -11.64 14.97
C VAL A 145 -11.72 -11.99 16.29
N ALA A 146 -11.34 -13.26 16.45
CA ALA A 146 -10.79 -13.77 17.71
C ALA A 146 -9.44 -13.12 18.07
N ASN A 147 -8.59 -12.88 17.06
CA ASN A 147 -7.32 -12.19 17.26
C ASN A 147 -6.96 -11.31 16.05
N ALA A 148 -6.31 -10.19 16.34
CA ALA A 148 -5.86 -9.19 15.39
C ALA A 148 -4.44 -9.47 14.83
N GLY A 149 -4.02 -10.74 14.88
CA GLY A 149 -2.65 -11.16 14.54
C GLY A 149 -2.30 -11.06 13.06
N ALA A 150 -1.16 -11.65 12.69
CA ALA A 150 -0.72 -11.70 11.29
C ALA A 150 -1.65 -12.55 10.40
N ALA A 151 -2.28 -13.57 10.97
CA ALA A 151 -3.29 -14.40 10.33
C ALA A 151 -4.54 -14.47 11.23
N PRO A 152 -5.39 -13.43 11.22
CA PRO A 152 -6.63 -13.43 12.00
C PRO A 152 -7.52 -14.62 11.64
N GLU A 153 -8.13 -15.21 12.65
CA GLU A 153 -9.15 -16.24 12.48
C GLU A 153 -10.37 -15.85 13.31
N GLY A 154 -11.51 -16.43 12.99
CA GLY A 154 -12.74 -16.08 13.67
C GLY A 154 -13.96 -16.74 13.10
N THR A 155 -15.12 -16.22 13.49
CA THR A 155 -16.43 -16.69 13.06
C THR A 155 -17.09 -15.68 12.16
N TRP A 156 -18.01 -16.16 11.33
CA TRP A 156 -18.90 -15.33 10.53
C TRP A 156 -20.31 -15.90 10.58
N SER A 157 -21.30 -15.03 10.42
CA SER A 157 -22.68 -15.41 10.15
C SER A 157 -23.29 -14.40 9.17
N ASP A 158 -24.16 -14.88 8.29
CA ASP A 158 -24.86 -14.04 7.33
C ASP A 158 -26.23 -14.65 7.03
N GLY A 159 -27.29 -13.86 7.19
CA GLY A 159 -28.63 -14.37 7.01
C GLY A 159 -29.74 -13.33 7.11
N THR A 160 -30.95 -13.85 6.99
CA THR A 160 -32.23 -13.16 7.12
C THR A 160 -32.97 -13.74 8.33
N ARG A 161 -34.23 -13.37 8.53
CA ARG A 161 -35.05 -13.96 9.60
C ARG A 161 -35.27 -15.47 9.48
N ASN A 162 -35.22 -16.01 8.26
CA ASN A 162 -35.68 -17.37 7.98
C ASN A 162 -34.58 -18.31 7.49
N SER A 163 -33.42 -17.78 7.12
CA SER A 163 -32.31 -18.54 6.57
C SER A 163 -31.01 -17.81 6.81
N GLY A 164 -29.92 -18.55 6.97
CA GLY A 164 -28.58 -18.01 7.07
C GLY A 164 -27.56 -19.12 7.11
N GLU A 165 -26.31 -18.75 6.91
CA GLU A 165 -25.16 -19.61 7.11
C GLU A 165 -24.23 -19.00 8.16
N GLN A 166 -23.43 -19.86 8.77
CA GLN A 166 -22.38 -19.47 9.68
C GLN A 166 -21.21 -20.45 9.58
N GLY A 167 -20.06 -20.01 10.07
CA GLY A 167 -18.90 -20.87 10.21
C GLY A 167 -17.66 -20.10 10.61
N GLN A 168 -16.52 -20.51 10.07
CA GLN A 168 -15.23 -19.93 10.43
C GLN A 168 -14.58 -19.25 9.23
N PHE A 169 -13.70 -18.29 9.50
CA PHE A 169 -12.85 -17.69 8.49
C PHE A 169 -11.37 -17.79 8.84
N LYS A 170 -10.54 -17.82 7.80
CA LYS A 170 -9.09 -17.56 7.89
C LYS A 170 -8.76 -16.30 7.12
N GLY A 171 -8.01 -15.43 7.79
CA GLY A 171 -7.64 -14.11 7.31
C GLY A 171 -6.19 -14.01 6.86
N GLU A 172 -5.96 -13.19 5.85
CA GLU A 172 -4.62 -12.77 5.40
C GLU A 172 -4.61 -11.27 5.13
N TRP A 173 -3.69 -10.55 5.76
CA TRP A 173 -3.52 -9.12 5.52
C TRP A 173 -2.78 -8.86 4.21
N ARG A 174 -3.37 -8.06 3.32
CA ARG A 174 -2.71 -7.55 2.10
C ARG A 174 -3.11 -6.09 1.90
N ASP A 175 -2.14 -5.20 1.77
CA ASP A 175 -2.36 -3.76 1.52
C ASP A 175 -3.39 -3.09 2.45
N GLY A 176 -3.38 -3.45 3.73
CA GLY A 176 -4.30 -2.90 4.74
C GLY A 176 -5.73 -3.45 4.70
N LYS A 177 -5.99 -4.43 3.83
CA LYS A 177 -7.24 -5.20 3.76
C LYS A 177 -7.02 -6.57 4.38
N LEU A 178 -8.02 -7.08 5.09
CA LEU A 178 -8.00 -8.44 5.60
C LEU A 178 -8.82 -9.31 4.66
N TYR A 179 -8.14 -10.08 3.80
CA TYR A 179 -8.76 -11.02 2.88
C TYR A 179 -9.19 -12.29 3.61
N LEU A 180 -10.39 -12.78 3.31
CA LEU A 180 -11.07 -13.82 4.06
C LEU A 180 -11.32 -15.05 3.17
N ARG A 181 -11.05 -16.22 3.73
CA ARG A 181 -11.47 -17.52 3.22
C ARG A 181 -12.43 -18.12 4.22
N PHE A 182 -13.57 -18.61 3.76
CA PHE A 182 -14.62 -19.13 4.63
C PHE A 182 -14.73 -20.65 4.57
N CYS A 183 -15.22 -21.20 5.68
CA CYS A 183 -15.86 -22.51 5.75
C CYS A 183 -17.21 -22.33 6.45
N ALA A 184 -18.16 -23.22 6.14
CA ALA A 184 -19.48 -23.25 6.77
C ALA A 184 -19.60 -24.44 7.74
N GLU A 185 -20.50 -24.33 8.72
CA GLU A 185 -20.83 -25.44 9.62
C GLU A 185 -21.63 -26.54 8.91
N THR A 186 -22.44 -26.16 7.93
CA THR A 186 -23.32 -27.04 7.16
C THR A 186 -22.98 -27.02 5.69
N GLU A 187 -23.19 -28.14 5.00
CA GLU A 187 -23.02 -28.22 3.55
C GLU A 187 -24.23 -27.60 2.83
N GLU A 188 -24.00 -26.61 1.97
CA GLU A 188 -24.99 -26.07 1.05
C GLU A 188 -24.49 -26.20 -0.39
N ARG A 189 -25.41 -26.47 -1.33
CA ARG A 189 -25.05 -26.63 -2.75
C ARG A 189 -24.55 -25.30 -3.31
N GLY A 190 -23.25 -25.24 -3.60
CA GLY A 190 -22.60 -24.02 -4.07
C GLY A 190 -22.23 -23.03 -2.96
N GLY A 191 -22.39 -23.44 -1.69
CA GLY A 191 -21.91 -22.71 -0.52
C GLY A 191 -20.43 -23.00 -0.23
N TYR A 192 -20.00 -22.63 0.97
CA TYR A 192 -18.62 -22.83 1.39
C TYR A 192 -18.33 -24.30 1.74
N PRO A 193 -17.06 -24.75 1.65
CA PRO A 193 -16.68 -26.06 2.16
C PRO A 193 -17.01 -26.19 3.66
N VAL A 194 -17.37 -27.40 4.10
CA VAL A 194 -17.63 -27.67 5.52
C VAL A 194 -16.33 -27.55 6.32
N CYS A 195 -16.39 -26.85 7.45
CA CYS A 195 -15.23 -26.69 8.34
C CYS A 195 -14.69 -28.08 8.78
N PRO A 196 -13.36 -28.27 8.84
CA PRO A 196 -12.29 -27.26 8.82
C PRO A 196 -11.69 -27.00 7.42
N ALA A 197 -12.31 -27.47 6.33
CA ALA A 197 -11.85 -27.15 4.98
C ALA A 197 -12.26 -25.72 4.62
N PHE A 198 -11.33 -24.91 4.11
CA PHE A 198 -11.60 -23.52 3.71
C PHE A 198 -11.58 -23.40 2.19
N GLY A 199 -12.47 -22.56 1.65
CA GLY A 199 -12.49 -22.24 0.23
C GLY A 199 -11.39 -21.26 -0.19
N ASP A 200 -11.54 -20.75 -1.41
CA ASP A 200 -10.73 -19.64 -1.92
C ASP A 200 -11.10 -18.31 -1.25
N VAL A 201 -10.37 -17.26 -1.59
CA VAL A 201 -10.65 -15.91 -1.10
C VAL A 201 -11.97 -15.43 -1.71
N ASP A 202 -12.93 -15.13 -0.85
CA ASP A 202 -14.29 -14.74 -1.26
C ASP A 202 -14.69 -13.34 -0.74
N ALA A 203 -13.90 -12.78 0.18
CA ALA A 203 -14.14 -11.45 0.72
C ALA A 203 -12.86 -10.75 1.18
N TYR A 204 -12.99 -9.45 1.44
CA TYR A 204 -12.09 -8.76 2.35
C TYR A 204 -12.84 -7.77 3.21
N VAL A 205 -12.22 -7.39 4.33
CA VAL A 205 -12.69 -6.30 5.19
C VAL A 205 -11.66 -5.19 5.30
N VAL A 206 -12.16 -3.96 5.46
CA VAL A 206 -11.34 -2.74 5.62
C VAL A 206 -11.78 -2.01 6.87
N PRO A 207 -10.86 -1.76 7.84
CA PRO A 207 -11.15 -0.89 8.97
C PRO A 207 -11.39 0.54 8.51
N GLU A 208 -12.57 1.09 8.80
CA GLU A 208 -13.00 2.45 8.48
C GLU A 208 -13.34 3.20 9.76
N GLY A 209 -12.31 3.71 10.43
CA GLY A 209 -12.47 4.40 11.72
C GLY A 209 -13.01 3.45 12.81
N LYS A 210 -14.28 3.61 13.19
CA LYS A 210 -14.97 2.77 14.19
C LYS A 210 -15.84 1.68 13.56
N ARG A 211 -15.83 1.54 12.24
CA ARG A 211 -16.63 0.61 11.46
C ARG A 211 -15.74 -0.33 10.66
N LEU A 212 -16.32 -1.42 10.18
CA LEU A 212 -15.63 -2.40 9.35
C LEU A 212 -16.42 -2.60 8.05
N ALA A 213 -15.88 -2.12 6.93
CA ALA A 213 -16.50 -2.30 5.63
C ALA A 213 -16.15 -3.70 5.10
N TRP A 214 -17.18 -4.47 4.74
CA TRP A 214 -17.07 -5.82 4.19
C TRP A 214 -17.37 -5.78 2.70
N TYR A 215 -16.44 -6.32 1.91
CA TYR A 215 -16.55 -6.49 0.47
C TYR A 215 -16.56 -7.98 0.12
N ARG A 216 -17.44 -8.41 -0.77
CA ARG A 216 -17.53 -9.79 -1.26
C ARG A 216 -17.23 -9.86 -2.74
N VAL A 217 -16.79 -11.04 -3.21
CA VAL A 217 -16.63 -11.30 -4.64
C VAL A 217 -17.97 -11.08 -5.35
N ASP A 218 -17.92 -10.39 -6.48
CA ASP A 218 -19.05 -10.14 -7.37
C ASP A 218 -18.70 -10.77 -8.73
N GLY A 219 -19.42 -11.83 -9.11
CA GLY A 219 -19.11 -12.65 -10.29
C GLY A 219 -18.12 -13.79 -10.02
N PRO A 220 -17.47 -14.35 -11.06
CA PRO A 220 -16.55 -15.46 -10.90
C PRO A 220 -15.31 -15.08 -10.06
N ALA A 221 -14.90 -15.94 -9.13
CA ALA A 221 -13.70 -15.73 -8.30
C ALA A 221 -12.43 -15.43 -9.12
N SER A 222 -12.34 -15.94 -10.35
CA SER A 222 -11.24 -15.68 -11.29
C SER A 222 -11.09 -14.20 -11.71
N GLU A 223 -12.17 -13.41 -11.62
CA GLU A 223 -12.18 -12.01 -12.04
C GLU A 223 -11.69 -11.06 -10.93
N ASN A 224 -11.60 -11.52 -9.68
CA ASN A 224 -11.15 -10.71 -8.53
C ASN A 224 -11.90 -9.37 -8.38
N HIS A 225 -13.17 -9.33 -8.80
CA HIS A 225 -14.02 -8.17 -8.60
C HIS A 225 -14.69 -8.25 -7.24
N PHE A 226 -14.54 -7.20 -6.44
CA PHE A 226 -15.14 -7.12 -5.11
C PHE A 226 -16.06 -5.92 -5.03
N LYS A 227 -17.28 -6.15 -4.56
CA LYS A 227 -18.27 -5.10 -4.34
C LYS A 227 -18.46 -4.88 -2.85
N HIS A 228 -18.71 -3.62 -2.47
CA HIS A 228 -19.13 -3.31 -1.10
C HIS A 228 -20.41 -4.08 -0.80
N TYR A 229 -20.39 -4.84 0.29
CA TYR A 229 -21.50 -5.68 0.70
C TYR A 229 -22.26 -5.00 1.84
N VAL A 230 -21.58 -4.78 2.97
CA VAL A 230 -22.18 -4.17 4.16
C VAL A 230 -21.10 -3.48 5.00
N THR A 231 -21.48 -2.51 5.81
CA THR A 231 -20.59 -1.92 6.81
C THR A 231 -21.05 -2.36 8.20
N LEU A 232 -20.14 -3.00 8.94
CA LEU A 232 -20.40 -3.53 10.28
C LEU A 232 -20.04 -2.51 11.35
N ASP A 233 -20.84 -2.48 12.41
CA ASP A 233 -20.58 -1.75 13.64
C ASP A 233 -20.01 -2.68 14.71
N ARG A 234 -19.35 -2.12 15.72
CA ARG A 234 -18.94 -2.94 16.88
C ARG A 234 -20.15 -3.48 17.63
N VAL A 235 -20.11 -4.77 17.92
CA VAL A 235 -21.07 -5.44 18.80
C VAL A 235 -20.56 -5.32 20.25
N PRO A 236 -21.36 -4.75 21.18
CA PRO A 236 -21.02 -4.78 22.59
C PRO A 236 -20.95 -6.23 23.10
N LYS A 237 -20.03 -6.52 24.02
CA LYS A 237 -19.89 -7.86 24.60
C LYS A 237 -21.24 -8.36 25.16
N GLY A 238 -21.73 -9.51 24.65
CA GLY A 238 -23.01 -10.09 25.03
C GLY A 238 -24.25 -9.36 24.51
N GLY A 239 -24.06 -8.36 23.64
CA GLY A 239 -25.11 -7.59 22.99
C GLY A 239 -25.42 -8.11 21.58
N LYS A 240 -26.17 -7.30 20.83
CA LYS A 240 -26.47 -7.52 19.42
C LYS A 240 -25.88 -6.37 18.60
N ALA A 241 -25.65 -6.60 17.31
CA ALA A 241 -25.34 -5.53 16.37
C ALA A 241 -26.35 -4.37 16.49
N PRO A 242 -25.89 -3.10 16.44
CA PRO A 242 -26.78 -1.95 16.33
C PRO A 242 -27.82 -2.16 15.21
N LEU A 243 -29.07 -1.82 15.50
CA LEU A 243 -30.16 -1.94 14.53
C LEU A 243 -30.13 -0.74 13.58
N ASP A 244 -29.98 -1.00 12.29
CA ASP A 244 -30.24 -0.04 11.23
C ASP A 244 -31.74 0.09 10.99
N THR A 245 -32.27 1.26 11.34
CA THR A 245 -33.68 1.62 11.19
C THR A 245 -33.98 2.35 9.88
N GLN A 246 -32.96 2.61 9.04
CA GLN A 246 -33.13 3.30 7.77
C GLN A 246 -33.48 2.30 6.67
N CYS A 247 -34.78 2.00 6.54
CA CYS A 247 -35.26 1.26 5.39
C CYS A 247 -35.18 2.16 4.15
N LYS A 248 -34.47 1.70 3.13
CA LYS A 248 -34.60 2.27 1.80
C LYS A 248 -35.78 1.58 1.13
N ASP A 249 -36.68 2.35 0.56
CA ASP A 249 -37.72 1.81 -0.31
C ASP A 249 -37.03 1.26 -1.56
N ASP A 250 -37.30 0.00 -1.90
CA ASP A 250 -36.75 -0.69 -3.09
C ASP A 250 -37.30 -0.12 -4.41
#